data_AF-A0ABD1KN36-F1
#
_entry.id   AF-A0ABD1KN36-F1
#
_cell.length_a   1.000
_cell.length_b   1.000
_cell.length_c   1.000
_cell.angle_alpha   90.00
_cell.angle_beta   90.00
_cell.angle_gamma   90.00
#
_symmetry.space_group_name_H-M   'P 1'
#
loop_
_entity.id
_entity.type
_entity.pdbx_description
1 polymer ?
#
loop_
_entity_poly.entity_id
_entity_poly.type
_entity_poly.pdbx_seq_one_letter_code
_entity_poly.pdbx_strand_id
1 'polypeptide(L)'
;MLKAKPQATRKRNVLYHRCHSRKTKDWASHKYLTAMADSSQVLAVLQCFTFSVFLSLALKLLSMASGRLILFCVIALCHHWVFADGCRWTQFQLGSKNEESVLLLTKMGGLFPLACLKEKGARLFPQDVYKAALSADAAEVALEALGYVDEIFQRDQSKVRSTWNADQLDLFRNILHRQIQKLQECVSLKPIGCFSFQVGSKSSSNENAALKSYFQKLNGLLVEKDLSACAWEIVRDEVHYSLVQLHAFLESRRT
;
A
#
# COMPACT_ATOMS: atom_id res chain seq x y z
N MET A 1 53.19 20.62 48.54
CA MET A 1 52.62 21.84 47.91
C MET A 1 51.41 21.39 47.10
N LEU A 2 50.19 21.88 47.35
CA LEU A 2 49.61 23.15 46.83
C LEU A 2 49.58 23.15 45.29
N LYS A 3 48.46 23.42 44.59
CA LYS A 3 47.30 24.27 44.93
C LYS A 3 45.94 23.67 44.47
N ALA A 4 44.84 24.41 44.64
CA ALA A 4 43.46 23.90 44.61
C ALA A 4 42.64 24.19 43.32
N LYS A 5 41.39 23.68 43.34
CA LYS A 5 40.27 23.79 42.38
C LYS A 5 39.96 25.25 41.95
N PRO A 6 39.24 25.46 40.82
CA PRO A 6 37.80 25.76 40.97
C PRO A 6 36.87 25.08 39.94
N GLN A 7 35.56 25.26 40.11
CA GLN A 7 34.50 24.80 39.20
C GLN A 7 34.01 25.94 38.29
N ALA A 8 33.51 25.61 37.09
CA ALA A 8 32.78 26.53 36.21
C ALA A 8 31.56 25.86 35.55
N THR A 9 30.56 26.67 35.17
CA THR A 9 29.16 26.24 35.00
C THR A 9 28.68 26.05 33.56
N ARG A 10 27.87 24.99 33.34
CA ARG A 10 26.56 24.98 32.63
C ARG A 10 26.36 25.93 31.44
N LYS A 11 26.09 25.35 30.26
CA LYS A 11 24.97 25.77 29.36
C LYS A 11 24.63 24.67 28.34
N ARG A 12 23.35 24.53 28.01
CA ARG A 12 22.88 23.80 26.81
C ARG A 12 22.80 24.82 25.67
N ASN A 13 23.30 24.48 24.49
CA ASN A 13 23.08 25.28 23.28
C ASN A 13 22.17 24.50 22.33
N VAL A 14 21.12 25.16 21.84
CA VAL A 14 20.23 24.66 20.78
C VAL A 14 20.79 25.16 19.45
N LEU A 15 21.03 24.26 18.50
CA LEU A 15 21.47 24.63 17.15
C LEU A 15 20.27 24.94 16.25
N TYR A 16 20.10 26.22 15.91
CA TYR A 16 19.28 26.65 14.78
C TYR A 16 20.15 26.71 13.53
N HIS A 17 19.89 25.84 12.54
CA HIS A 17 20.48 26.00 11.21
C HIS A 17 19.57 26.83 10.29
N ARG A 18 20.11 27.94 9.80
CA ARG A 18 19.47 28.85 8.85
C ARG A 18 19.73 28.38 7.43
N CYS A 19 18.66 28.09 6.67
CA CYS A 19 18.79 27.78 5.24
C CYS A 19 19.22 29.03 4.45
N HIS A 20 20.11 28.88 3.46
CA HIS A 20 20.62 29.98 2.65
C HIS A 20 20.49 29.67 1.15
N SER A 21 19.76 30.52 0.43
CA SER A 21 19.58 30.40 -1.02
C SER A 21 20.85 30.78 -1.80
N ARG A 22 21.07 30.14 -2.95
CA ARG A 22 21.93 30.66 -4.02
C ARG A 22 21.51 30.09 -5.40
N LYS A 23 21.55 30.95 -6.42
CA LYS A 23 21.41 30.67 -7.87
C LYS A 23 22.44 31.56 -8.59
N THR A 24 22.77 31.43 -9.88
CA THR A 24 22.30 30.54 -10.97
C THR A 24 23.45 29.54 -11.33
N LYS A 25 23.80 29.06 -12.54
CA LYS A 25 23.36 29.35 -13.91
C LYS A 25 23.60 28.22 -14.93
N ASP A 26 22.59 28.04 -15.77
CA ASP A 26 22.52 27.56 -17.17
C ASP A 26 23.72 26.84 -17.83
N TRP A 27 23.44 25.62 -18.31
CA TRP A 27 23.61 25.28 -19.73
C TRP A 27 22.33 24.59 -20.23
N ALA A 28 21.81 25.01 -21.38
CA ALA A 28 20.51 24.53 -21.89
C ALA A 28 20.66 23.31 -22.81
N SER A 29 19.74 22.34 -22.70
CA SER A 29 19.64 21.20 -23.64
C SER A 29 18.21 20.64 -23.73
N HIS A 30 17.28 21.51 -24.14
CA HIS A 30 16.08 21.30 -24.97
C HIS A 30 15.29 19.95 -25.00
N LYS A 31 15.30 19.12 -23.95
CA LYS A 31 14.52 17.86 -23.88
C LYS A 31 13.72 17.62 -22.58
N TYR A 32 13.57 18.62 -21.70
CA TYR A 32 12.93 18.46 -20.37
C TYR A 32 11.63 19.26 -20.16
N LEU A 33 10.91 19.62 -21.24
CA LEU A 33 9.68 20.46 -21.14
C LEU A 33 8.34 19.67 -21.07
N THR A 34 8.37 18.36 -20.83
CA THR A 34 7.17 17.52 -20.69
C THR A 34 7.31 16.47 -19.57
N ALA A 35 7.44 16.91 -18.32
CA ALA A 35 7.29 16.04 -17.15
C ALA A 35 6.73 16.76 -15.91
N MET A 36 5.55 16.32 -15.47
CA MET A 36 5.09 16.32 -14.07
C MET A 36 5.15 17.65 -13.30
N ALA A 37 4.24 18.58 -13.64
CA ALA A 37 3.59 19.36 -12.59
C ALA A 37 2.69 18.42 -11.77
N ASP A 38 2.95 18.27 -10.47
CA ASP A 38 2.23 17.35 -9.59
C ASP A 38 0.76 17.79 -9.42
N SER A 39 -0.10 17.23 -10.27
CA SER A 39 -1.52 17.58 -10.37
C SER A 39 -2.30 17.15 -9.12
N SER A 40 -1.79 16.15 -8.40
CA SER A 40 -2.34 15.62 -7.14
C SER A 40 -2.41 16.70 -6.06
N GLN A 41 -1.31 17.46 -5.89
CA GLN A 41 -1.20 18.53 -4.88
C GLN A 41 -2.17 19.67 -5.20
N VAL A 42 -2.27 20.04 -6.48
CA VAL A 42 -3.12 21.15 -6.95
C VAL A 42 -4.60 20.79 -6.78
N LEU A 43 -5.01 19.56 -7.09
CA LEU A 43 -6.37 19.08 -6.82
C LEU A 43 -6.68 19.09 -5.32
N ALA A 44 -5.80 18.56 -4.47
CA ALA A 44 -6.03 18.50 -3.03
C ALA A 44 -6.19 19.89 -2.40
N VAL A 45 -5.36 20.86 -2.80
CA VAL A 45 -5.49 22.26 -2.35
C VAL A 45 -6.79 22.88 -2.85
N LEU A 46 -7.17 22.67 -4.12
CA LEU A 46 -8.45 23.14 -4.66
C LEU A 46 -9.65 22.51 -3.94
N GLN A 47 -9.57 21.24 -3.54
CA GLN A 47 -10.63 20.54 -2.80
C GLN A 47 -10.82 21.07 -1.36
N CYS A 48 -9.75 21.51 -0.69
CA CYS A 48 -9.87 22.22 0.60
C CYS A 48 -10.43 23.64 0.43
N PHE A 49 -10.07 24.34 -0.65
CA PHE A 49 -10.64 25.66 -0.96
C PHE A 49 -12.12 25.58 -1.37
N THR A 50 -12.56 24.55 -2.10
CA THR A 50 -13.99 24.35 -2.34
C THR A 50 -14.73 24.03 -1.05
N PHE A 51 -14.23 23.16 -0.18
CA PHE A 51 -14.95 22.79 1.05
C PHE A 51 -15.22 24.00 1.98
N SER A 52 -14.22 24.87 2.15
CA SER A 52 -14.34 26.10 2.97
C SER A 52 -15.25 27.17 2.33
N VAL A 53 -15.18 27.34 1.01
CA VAL A 53 -16.09 28.24 0.25
C VAL A 53 -17.53 27.69 0.26
N PHE A 54 -17.72 26.39 0.09
CA PHE A 54 -19.04 25.74 0.06
C PHE A 54 -19.73 25.81 1.43
N LEU A 55 -19.00 25.61 2.55
CA LEU A 55 -19.56 25.81 3.89
C LEU A 55 -20.00 27.28 4.10
N SER A 56 -19.22 28.23 3.58
CA SER A 56 -19.52 29.66 3.64
C SER A 56 -20.71 30.07 2.75
N LEU A 57 -20.98 29.33 1.67
CA LEU A 57 -22.18 29.48 0.83
C LEU A 57 -23.40 28.78 1.42
N ALA A 58 -23.24 27.60 2.04
CA ALA A 58 -24.33 26.84 2.65
C ALA A 58 -25.03 27.66 3.76
N LEU A 59 -24.25 28.32 4.63
CA LEU A 59 -24.77 29.24 5.66
C LEU A 59 -25.54 30.45 5.08
N LYS A 60 -25.28 30.84 3.82
CA LYS A 60 -25.97 31.95 3.14
C LYS A 60 -27.19 31.53 2.31
N LEU A 61 -27.48 30.23 2.20
CA LEU A 61 -28.54 29.68 1.33
C LEU A 61 -29.75 29.10 2.09
N LEU A 62 -29.78 29.22 3.43
CA LEU A 62 -30.83 28.70 4.31
C LEU A 62 -32.23 29.33 4.13
N SER A 63 -32.42 30.28 3.21
CA SER A 63 -33.70 30.94 2.95
C SER A 63 -34.45 30.49 1.68
N MET A 64 -33.85 29.64 0.83
CA MET A 64 -34.38 29.36 -0.52
C MET A 64 -34.60 27.86 -0.78
N ALA A 65 -35.70 27.31 -0.26
CA ALA A 65 -36.21 25.99 -0.60
C ALA A 65 -36.51 25.89 -2.11
N SER A 66 -35.54 25.38 -2.87
CA SER A 66 -35.52 25.41 -4.34
C SER A 66 -34.60 24.30 -4.87
N GLY A 67 -34.77 23.90 -6.13
CA GLY A 67 -34.13 22.71 -6.72
C GLY A 67 -32.59 22.64 -6.66
N ARG A 68 -31.91 23.75 -6.33
CA ARG A 68 -30.46 23.75 -6.04
C ARG A 68 -30.12 22.87 -4.84
N LEU A 69 -30.95 22.86 -3.78
CA LEU A 69 -30.74 21.99 -2.62
C LEU A 69 -30.83 20.51 -3.01
N ILE A 70 -31.83 20.16 -3.85
CA ILE A 70 -31.99 18.81 -4.38
C ILE A 70 -30.78 18.42 -5.23
N LEU A 71 -30.27 19.31 -6.08
CA LEU A 71 -29.06 19.06 -6.88
C LEU A 71 -27.83 18.83 -5.99
N PHE A 72 -27.64 19.61 -4.92
CA PHE A 72 -26.57 19.36 -3.95
C PHE A 72 -26.73 18.02 -3.23
N CYS A 73 -27.94 17.64 -2.81
CA CYS A 73 -28.21 16.33 -2.23
C CYS A 73 -27.93 15.19 -3.22
N VAL A 74 -28.35 15.31 -4.48
CA VAL A 74 -28.06 14.31 -5.53
C VAL A 74 -26.56 14.20 -5.79
N ILE A 75 -25.83 15.31 -5.88
CA ILE A 75 -24.36 15.30 -6.07
C ILE A 75 -23.66 14.66 -4.85
N ALA A 76 -24.05 15.03 -3.63
CA ALA A 76 -23.48 14.46 -2.40
C ALA A 76 -23.77 12.95 -2.27
N LEU A 77 -24.98 12.51 -2.65
CA LEU A 77 -25.34 11.09 -2.71
C LEU A 77 -24.53 10.37 -3.80
N CYS A 78 -24.45 10.90 -5.03
CA CYS A 78 -23.65 10.31 -6.09
C CYS A 78 -22.17 10.15 -5.69
N HIS A 79 -21.58 11.15 -5.03
CA HIS A 79 -20.24 11.01 -4.45
C HIS A 79 -20.19 9.91 -3.37
N HIS A 80 -21.12 9.89 -2.43
CA HIS A 80 -21.16 8.86 -1.39
C HIS A 80 -21.28 7.45 -1.97
N TRP A 81 -22.06 7.26 -3.03
CA TRP A 81 -22.17 5.98 -3.76
C TRP A 81 -20.88 5.61 -4.49
N VAL A 82 -20.31 6.52 -5.29
CA VAL A 82 -19.07 6.29 -6.05
C VAL A 82 -17.87 6.02 -5.12
N PHE A 83 -17.83 6.61 -3.94
CA PHE A 83 -16.81 6.32 -2.93
C PHE A 83 -17.12 5.01 -2.18
N ALA A 84 -18.37 4.75 -1.81
CA ALA A 84 -18.78 3.49 -1.20
C ALA A 84 -18.55 2.27 -2.13
N ASP A 85 -18.47 2.45 -3.46
CA ASP A 85 -18.12 1.40 -4.41
C ASP A 85 -16.79 0.69 -4.06
N GLY A 86 -15.79 1.40 -3.53
CA GLY A 86 -14.51 0.80 -3.11
C GLY A 86 -14.68 -0.19 -1.95
N CYS A 87 -15.39 0.20 -0.89
CA CYS A 87 -15.67 -0.70 0.22
C CYS A 87 -16.70 -1.79 -0.12
N ARG A 88 -17.71 -1.50 -0.95
CA ARG A 88 -18.64 -2.51 -1.44
C ARG A 88 -17.92 -3.54 -2.31
N TRP A 89 -16.96 -3.13 -3.14
CA TRP A 89 -16.11 -4.05 -3.88
C TRP A 89 -15.26 -4.91 -2.96
N THR A 90 -14.61 -4.35 -1.93
CA THR A 90 -13.75 -5.16 -1.04
C THR A 90 -14.56 -6.21 -0.26
N GLN A 91 -15.78 -5.87 0.19
CA GLN A 91 -16.69 -6.82 0.86
C GLN A 91 -17.08 -8.01 -0.04
N PHE A 92 -17.55 -7.74 -1.27
CA PHE A 92 -18.18 -8.75 -2.12
C PHE A 92 -17.24 -9.42 -3.13
N GLN A 93 -16.24 -8.70 -3.66
CA GLN A 93 -15.42 -9.15 -4.81
C GLN A 93 -14.00 -9.59 -4.43
N LEU A 94 -13.43 -9.09 -3.33
CA LEU A 94 -12.02 -9.33 -2.97
C LEU A 94 -11.69 -10.82 -2.80
N GLY A 95 -12.54 -11.58 -2.11
CA GLY A 95 -12.32 -13.02 -1.87
C GLY A 95 -12.22 -13.84 -3.17
N SER A 96 -13.11 -13.56 -4.14
CA SER A 96 -13.11 -14.19 -5.47
C SER A 96 -11.92 -13.73 -6.33
N LYS A 97 -11.53 -12.45 -6.25
CA LYS A 97 -10.34 -11.97 -6.97
C LYS A 97 -9.04 -12.49 -6.37
N ASN A 98 -9.01 -12.77 -5.08
CA ASN A 98 -7.90 -13.46 -4.43
C ASN A 98 -7.84 -14.96 -4.82
N GLU A 99 -8.97 -15.64 -4.96
CA GLU A 99 -9.06 -17.00 -5.50
C GLU A 99 -8.55 -17.07 -6.96
N GLU A 100 -8.92 -16.10 -7.80
CA GLU A 100 -8.37 -15.97 -9.15
C GLU A 100 -6.86 -15.77 -9.15
N SER A 101 -6.32 -14.94 -8.24
CA SER A 101 -4.88 -14.76 -8.03
C SER A 101 -4.17 -16.05 -7.58
N VAL A 102 -4.77 -16.88 -6.72
CA VAL A 102 -4.27 -18.22 -6.35
C VAL A 102 -4.24 -19.16 -7.56
N LEU A 103 -5.31 -19.18 -8.35
CA LEU A 103 -5.41 -20.01 -9.56
C LEU A 103 -4.37 -19.59 -10.62
N LEU A 104 -4.08 -18.30 -10.76
CA LEU A 104 -3.06 -17.79 -11.66
C LEU A 104 -1.65 -18.17 -11.22
N LEU A 105 -1.32 -18.07 -9.92
CA LEU A 105 -0.05 -18.59 -9.37
C LEU A 105 0.13 -20.09 -9.62
N THR A 106 -0.96 -20.87 -9.57
CA THR A 106 -0.95 -22.29 -9.90
C THR A 106 -0.65 -22.51 -11.39
N LYS A 107 -1.37 -21.83 -12.29
CA LYS A 107 -1.21 -21.97 -13.75
C LYS A 107 0.11 -21.39 -14.29
N MET A 108 0.69 -20.42 -13.60
CA MET A 108 1.89 -19.70 -14.01
C MET A 108 3.13 -20.61 -14.03
N GLY A 109 3.47 -21.24 -12.91
CA GLY A 109 4.62 -22.16 -12.79
C GLY A 109 4.27 -23.65 -12.69
N GLY A 110 2.98 -24.00 -12.63
CA GLY A 110 2.54 -25.39 -12.52
C GLY A 110 2.95 -26.06 -11.21
N LEU A 111 3.34 -27.34 -11.28
CA LEU A 111 3.85 -28.12 -10.15
C LEU A 111 5.24 -27.64 -9.72
N PHE A 112 5.52 -27.67 -8.41
CA PHE A 112 6.83 -27.29 -7.87
C PHE A 112 7.95 -28.19 -8.43
N PRO A 113 9.00 -27.65 -9.09
CA PRO A 113 10.02 -28.48 -9.75
C PRO A 113 10.83 -29.37 -8.81
N LEU A 114 10.94 -30.66 -9.15
CA LEU A 114 11.64 -31.66 -8.35
C LEU A 114 13.12 -31.30 -8.08
N ALA A 115 13.78 -30.64 -9.03
CA ALA A 115 15.16 -30.18 -8.88
C ALA A 115 15.33 -29.21 -7.69
N CYS A 116 14.32 -28.38 -7.42
CA CYS A 116 14.34 -27.35 -6.39
C CYS A 116 13.98 -27.87 -4.99
N LEU A 117 13.57 -29.15 -4.84
CA LEU A 117 13.16 -29.72 -3.55
C LEU A 117 14.28 -29.69 -2.50
N LYS A 118 15.55 -29.79 -2.93
CA LYS A 118 16.72 -29.69 -2.03
C LYS A 118 16.88 -28.28 -1.43
N GLU A 119 16.33 -27.26 -2.08
CA GLU A 119 16.42 -25.87 -1.64
C GLU A 119 15.17 -25.36 -0.92
N LYS A 120 14.02 -26.07 -1.03
CA LYS A 120 12.72 -25.60 -0.55
C LYS A 120 12.66 -25.37 0.96
N GLY A 121 13.39 -26.17 1.74
CA GLY A 121 13.39 -26.08 3.20
C GLY A 121 12.02 -26.38 3.82
N ALA A 122 11.78 -25.82 5.01
CA ALA A 122 10.48 -25.84 5.67
C ALA A 122 9.66 -24.58 5.31
N ARG A 123 8.33 -24.68 5.39
CA ARG A 123 7.40 -23.57 5.12
C ARG A 123 7.73 -22.34 5.99
N LEU A 124 7.79 -21.17 5.35
CA LEU A 124 8.18 -19.90 5.98
C LEU A 124 6.99 -19.10 6.50
N PHE A 125 5.79 -19.31 5.95
CA PHE A 125 4.56 -18.67 6.40
C PHE A 125 4.34 -18.92 7.90
N PRO A 126 4.37 -17.88 8.75
CA PRO A 126 4.22 -18.04 10.19
C PRO A 126 2.80 -18.51 10.51
N GLN A 127 2.68 -19.39 11.51
CA GLN A 127 1.38 -19.69 12.08
C GLN A 127 0.77 -18.40 12.68
N ASP A 128 -0.56 -18.33 12.63
CA ASP A 128 -1.37 -17.35 13.36
C ASP A 128 -1.24 -15.86 12.94
N VAL A 129 -0.56 -15.56 11.84
CA VAL A 129 -0.46 -14.21 11.21
C VAL A 129 -1.81 -13.49 11.12
N TYR A 130 -2.86 -14.20 10.67
CA TYR A 130 -4.21 -13.66 10.54
C TYR A 130 -5.07 -13.84 11.80
N LYS A 131 -4.67 -14.67 12.76
CA LYS A 131 -5.34 -14.73 14.08
C LYS A 131 -5.01 -13.49 14.93
N ALA A 132 -3.74 -13.07 14.89
CA ALA A 132 -3.31 -11.79 15.48
C ALA A 132 -4.03 -10.58 14.86
N ALA A 133 -4.51 -10.73 13.62
CA ALA A 133 -5.23 -9.69 12.87
C ALA A 133 -6.75 -9.68 13.10
N LEU A 134 -7.32 -10.53 13.98
CA LEU A 134 -8.78 -10.60 14.20
C LEU A 134 -9.39 -9.34 14.83
N SER A 135 -8.58 -8.50 15.50
CA SER A 135 -8.99 -7.17 15.97
C SER A 135 -8.72 -6.05 14.96
N ALA A 136 -8.03 -6.34 13.86
CA ALA A 136 -7.74 -5.39 12.78
C ALA A 136 -8.81 -5.47 11.68
N ASP A 137 -8.87 -4.44 10.84
CA ASP A 137 -9.80 -4.39 9.73
C ASP A 137 -9.34 -5.28 8.55
N ALA A 138 -10.28 -5.99 7.95
CA ALA A 138 -9.97 -6.96 6.90
C ALA A 138 -9.40 -6.33 5.61
N ALA A 139 -9.81 -5.10 5.27
CA ALA A 139 -9.28 -4.37 4.12
C ALA A 139 -7.89 -3.78 4.38
N GLU A 140 -7.59 -3.35 5.61
CA GLU A 140 -6.23 -2.93 5.99
C GLU A 140 -5.25 -4.12 5.94
N VAL A 141 -5.63 -5.25 6.52
CA VAL A 141 -4.82 -6.49 6.53
C VAL A 141 -4.63 -7.05 5.12
N ALA A 142 -5.65 -7.01 4.26
CA ALA A 142 -5.52 -7.41 2.86
C ALA A 142 -4.69 -6.43 2.03
N LEU A 143 -4.76 -5.13 2.31
CA LEU A 143 -3.93 -4.12 1.65
C LEU A 143 -2.44 -4.30 1.98
N GLU A 144 -2.12 -4.57 3.26
CA GLU A 144 -0.76 -4.87 3.69
C GLU A 144 -0.25 -6.18 3.02
N ALA A 145 -1.04 -7.24 3.07
CA ALA A 145 -0.67 -8.54 2.50
C ALA A 145 -0.45 -8.49 0.98
N LEU A 146 -1.38 -7.91 0.23
CA LEU A 146 -1.27 -7.81 -1.23
C LEU A 146 -0.19 -6.81 -1.66
N GLY A 147 0.01 -5.72 -0.90
CA GLY A 147 1.09 -4.76 -1.16
C GLY A 147 2.48 -5.38 -1.10
N TYR A 148 2.75 -6.26 -0.13
CA TYR A 148 4.02 -7.00 -0.07
C TYR A 148 4.17 -8.05 -1.18
N VAL A 149 3.07 -8.66 -1.65
CA VAL A 149 3.10 -9.54 -2.83
C VAL A 149 3.45 -8.74 -4.09
N ASP A 150 2.90 -7.54 -4.27
CA ASP A 150 3.21 -6.69 -5.41
C ASP A 150 4.69 -6.24 -5.39
N GLU A 151 5.23 -5.85 -4.23
CA GLU A 151 6.67 -5.53 -4.06
C GLU A 151 7.58 -6.68 -4.51
N ILE A 152 7.22 -7.93 -4.18
CA ILE A 152 7.94 -9.12 -4.67
C ILE A 152 7.83 -9.24 -6.19
N PHE A 153 6.63 -9.17 -6.75
CA PHE A 153 6.38 -9.38 -8.18
C PHE A 153 6.78 -8.20 -9.09
N GLN A 154 7.23 -7.08 -8.52
CA GLN A 154 7.95 -5.99 -9.20
C GLN A 154 9.45 -6.29 -9.45
N ARG A 155 10.05 -7.31 -8.81
CA ARG A 155 11.45 -7.73 -9.07
C ARG A 155 11.61 -8.37 -10.46
N ASP A 156 12.83 -8.71 -10.85
CA ASP A 156 13.11 -9.38 -12.14
C ASP A 156 12.87 -10.91 -12.11
N GLN A 157 11.99 -11.39 -13.00
CA GLN A 157 11.70 -12.81 -13.24
C GLN A 157 12.45 -13.39 -14.45
N SER A 158 13.46 -12.70 -15.01
CA SER A 158 14.22 -13.18 -16.19
C SER A 158 14.66 -14.64 -16.09
N LYS A 159 15.01 -15.09 -14.88
CA LYS A 159 15.51 -16.43 -14.56
C LYS A 159 14.43 -17.54 -14.58
N VAL A 160 13.14 -17.20 -14.60
CA VAL A 160 12.00 -18.12 -14.77
C VAL A 160 11.20 -17.87 -16.06
N ARG A 161 11.69 -16.99 -16.94
CA ARG A 161 11.00 -16.58 -18.19
C ARG A 161 10.72 -17.75 -19.16
N SER A 162 11.49 -18.83 -19.07
CA SER A 162 11.33 -20.05 -19.87
C SER A 162 10.51 -21.14 -19.20
N THR A 163 10.18 -21.00 -17.90
CA THR A 163 9.43 -21.99 -17.11
C THR A 163 8.06 -21.49 -16.68
N TRP A 164 7.86 -20.17 -16.58
CA TRP A 164 6.57 -19.57 -16.23
C TRP A 164 5.80 -19.13 -17.48
N ASN A 165 4.49 -19.37 -17.48
CA ASN A 165 3.59 -18.79 -18.47
C ASN A 165 3.45 -17.27 -18.25
N ALA A 166 3.92 -16.49 -19.22
CA ALA A 166 3.93 -15.03 -19.16
C ALA A 166 2.52 -14.43 -19.07
N ASP A 167 1.54 -14.96 -19.80
CA ASP A 167 0.17 -14.46 -19.79
C ASP A 167 -0.46 -14.61 -18.38
N GLN A 168 -0.18 -15.72 -17.68
CA GLN A 168 -0.65 -15.91 -16.31
C GLN A 168 0.06 -14.97 -15.32
N LEU A 169 1.35 -14.67 -15.52
CA LEU A 169 2.11 -13.70 -14.71
C LEU A 169 1.55 -12.28 -14.86
N ASP A 170 1.29 -11.85 -16.10
CA ASP A 170 0.80 -10.50 -16.34
C ASP A 170 -0.70 -10.36 -16.01
N LEU A 171 -1.52 -11.41 -16.16
CA LEU A 171 -2.88 -11.44 -15.60
C LEU A 171 -2.87 -11.34 -14.06
N PHE A 172 -1.99 -12.10 -13.39
CA PHE A 172 -1.83 -12.05 -11.93
C PHE A 172 -1.50 -10.64 -11.45
N ARG A 173 -0.49 -10.00 -12.06
CA ARG A 173 -0.12 -8.59 -11.78
C ARG A 173 -1.28 -7.62 -12.01
N ASN A 174 -2.00 -7.76 -13.12
CA ASN A 174 -3.12 -6.88 -13.45
C ASN A 174 -4.29 -7.01 -12.46
N ILE A 175 -4.54 -8.21 -11.92
CA ILE A 175 -5.55 -8.43 -10.88
C ILE A 175 -5.06 -7.89 -9.54
N LEU A 176 -3.84 -8.26 -9.11
CA LEU A 176 -3.21 -7.81 -7.88
C LEU A 176 -3.22 -6.27 -7.75
N HIS A 177 -2.78 -5.57 -8.80
CA HIS A 177 -2.81 -4.11 -8.86
C HIS A 177 -4.22 -3.52 -8.67
N ARG A 178 -5.23 -4.11 -9.32
CA ARG A 178 -6.64 -3.70 -9.17
C ARG A 178 -7.21 -4.00 -7.78
N GLN A 179 -6.81 -5.11 -7.17
CA GLN A 179 -7.17 -5.42 -5.78
C GLN A 179 -6.61 -4.34 -4.84
N ILE A 180 -5.33 -4.00 -4.99
CA ILE A 180 -4.64 -2.97 -4.19
C ILE A 180 -5.28 -1.59 -4.37
N GLN A 181 -5.59 -1.16 -5.60
CA GLN A 181 -6.27 0.12 -5.86
C GLN A 181 -7.62 0.20 -5.14
N LYS A 182 -8.47 -0.82 -5.25
CA LYS A 182 -9.79 -0.84 -4.60
C LYS A 182 -9.71 -0.95 -3.07
N LEU A 183 -8.66 -1.58 -2.54
CA LEU A 183 -8.34 -1.58 -1.12
C LEU A 183 -7.89 -0.21 -0.64
N GLN A 184 -7.02 0.49 -1.38
CA GLN A 184 -6.60 1.87 -1.07
C GLN A 184 -7.78 2.84 -1.09
N GLU A 185 -8.67 2.73 -2.07
CA GLU A 185 -9.94 3.48 -2.10
C GLU A 185 -10.75 3.24 -0.81
N CYS A 186 -11.00 1.98 -0.43
CA CYS A 186 -11.78 1.70 0.78
C CYS A 186 -11.11 2.20 2.07
N VAL A 187 -9.81 1.93 2.26
CA VAL A 187 -9.10 2.28 3.50
C VAL A 187 -8.96 3.80 3.65
N SER A 188 -8.74 4.55 2.58
CA SER A 188 -8.64 6.02 2.62
C SER A 188 -9.97 6.75 2.87
N LEU A 189 -11.11 6.07 2.70
CA LEU A 189 -12.45 6.63 2.95
C LEU A 189 -12.94 6.46 4.39
N LYS A 190 -12.24 5.70 5.22
CA LYS A 190 -12.59 5.55 6.64
C LYS A 190 -12.35 6.89 7.34
N PRO A 191 -13.24 7.31 8.26
CA PRO A 191 -13.02 8.52 9.03
C PRO A 191 -11.81 8.34 9.94
N ILE A 192 -10.66 8.86 9.52
CA ILE A 192 -9.52 9.15 10.38
C ILE A 192 -10.07 10.00 11.53
N GLY A 193 -10.13 9.41 12.73
CA GLY A 193 -10.58 10.10 13.94
C GLY A 193 -9.80 11.41 14.06
N CYS A 194 -10.52 12.54 14.05
CA CYS A 194 -9.97 13.82 13.61
C CYS A 194 -8.56 14.10 14.15
N PHE A 195 -7.61 14.25 13.21
CA PHE A 195 -6.17 14.56 13.37
C PHE A 195 -5.17 13.42 13.06
N SER A 196 -5.06 13.01 11.78
CA SER A 196 -3.76 12.60 11.21
C SER A 196 -3.67 12.85 9.70
N PHE A 197 -3.26 14.06 9.31
CA PHE A 197 -2.83 14.33 7.92
C PHE A 197 -1.33 14.00 7.79
N GLN A 198 -1.00 12.89 7.12
CA GLN A 198 0.36 12.70 6.60
C GLN A 198 0.40 11.73 5.41
N VAL A 199 0.30 12.29 4.20
CA VAL A 199 0.70 11.57 2.98
C VAL A 199 2.23 11.58 2.93
N GLY A 200 2.84 10.43 3.23
CA GLY A 200 4.29 10.21 3.15
C GLY A 200 4.97 9.92 4.49
N SER A 201 5.70 8.79 4.53
CA SER A 201 6.59 8.34 5.61
C SER A 201 5.95 8.02 6.99
N LYS A 202 5.60 6.74 7.17
CA LYS A 202 5.64 5.99 8.45
C LYS A 202 5.07 6.67 9.70
N SER A 203 3.78 6.47 9.94
CA SER A 203 3.19 6.43 11.28
C SER A 203 2.44 5.10 11.47
N SER A 204 3.17 4.07 11.89
CA SER A 204 2.65 2.71 12.05
C SER A 204 1.89 2.52 13.36
N SER A 205 0.59 2.83 13.37
CA SER A 205 -0.36 2.13 14.22
C SER A 205 -0.92 0.93 13.45
N ASN A 206 -0.71 -0.28 13.97
CA ASN A 206 -1.28 -1.55 13.51
C ASN A 206 -0.69 -2.22 12.24
N GLU A 207 0.54 -1.90 11.82
CA GLU A 207 1.25 -2.71 10.81
C GLU A 207 1.55 -4.12 11.36
N ASN A 208 1.17 -5.19 10.64
CA ASN A 208 1.30 -6.57 11.11
C ASN A 208 2.75 -7.05 11.03
N ALA A 209 3.51 -6.83 12.11
CA ALA A 209 4.92 -7.17 12.22
C ALA A 209 5.27 -8.65 11.84
N ALA A 210 4.34 -9.60 12.01
CA ALA A 210 4.55 -10.99 11.61
C ALA A 210 4.41 -11.17 10.08
N LEU A 211 3.38 -10.57 9.48
CA LEU A 211 3.16 -10.52 8.02
C LEU A 211 4.34 -9.83 7.32
N LYS A 212 4.75 -8.67 7.83
CA LYS A 212 5.94 -7.92 7.41
C LYS A 212 7.22 -8.75 7.49
N SER A 213 7.50 -9.38 8.64
CA SER A 213 8.71 -10.21 8.82
C SER A 213 8.73 -11.40 7.87
N TYR A 214 7.56 -11.98 7.56
CA TYR A 214 7.43 -13.05 6.59
C TYR A 214 7.81 -12.60 5.17
N PHE A 215 7.18 -11.54 4.64
CA PHE A 215 7.50 -11.05 3.30
C PHE A 215 8.93 -10.52 3.17
N GLN A 216 9.49 -9.95 4.25
CA GLN A 216 10.92 -9.61 4.30
C GLN A 216 11.84 -10.84 4.17
N LYS A 217 11.46 -12.00 4.71
CA LYS A 217 12.20 -13.26 4.51
C LYS A 217 12.10 -13.77 3.08
N LEU A 218 10.94 -13.67 2.43
CA LEU A 218 10.80 -14.05 1.00
C LEU A 218 11.64 -13.15 0.09
N ASN A 219 11.61 -11.83 0.33
CA ASN A 219 12.49 -10.87 -0.33
C ASN A 219 13.98 -11.18 -0.08
N GLY A 220 14.35 -11.57 1.14
CA GLY A 220 15.70 -12.00 1.50
C GLY A 220 16.15 -13.25 0.74
N LEU A 221 15.31 -14.29 0.70
CA LEU A 221 15.56 -15.55 -0.01
C LEU A 221 15.81 -15.34 -1.51
N LEU A 222 15.04 -14.44 -2.14
CA LEU A 222 15.25 -14.05 -3.54
C LEU A 222 16.62 -13.38 -3.79
N VAL A 223 17.06 -12.52 -2.87
CA VAL A 223 18.36 -11.83 -2.98
C VAL A 223 19.53 -12.77 -2.67
N GLU A 224 19.43 -13.59 -1.62
CA GLU A 224 20.44 -14.58 -1.21
C GLU A 224 20.74 -15.59 -2.34
N LYS A 225 19.71 -15.95 -3.11
CA LYS A 225 19.78 -16.96 -4.18
C LYS A 225 19.85 -16.36 -5.60
N ASP A 226 20.33 -15.13 -5.75
CA ASP A 226 20.55 -14.43 -7.04
C ASP A 226 19.35 -14.52 -8.03
N LEU A 227 18.13 -14.33 -7.51
CA LEU A 227 16.86 -14.44 -8.24
C LEU A 227 16.72 -15.74 -9.06
N SER A 228 17.39 -16.83 -8.64
CA SER A 228 17.42 -18.10 -9.36
C SER A 228 16.03 -18.74 -9.52
N ALA A 229 15.90 -19.63 -10.51
CA ALA A 229 14.63 -20.29 -10.81
C ALA A 229 14.03 -21.01 -9.58
N CYS A 230 14.87 -21.69 -8.80
CA CYS A 230 14.42 -22.35 -7.57
C CYS A 230 14.01 -21.35 -6.47
N ALA A 231 14.68 -20.20 -6.36
CA ALA A 231 14.27 -19.14 -5.43
C ALA A 231 12.87 -18.58 -5.77
N TRP A 232 12.62 -18.33 -7.06
CA TRP A 232 11.32 -17.90 -7.56
C TRP A 232 10.22 -18.94 -7.36
N GLU A 233 10.50 -20.23 -7.57
CA GLU A 233 9.54 -21.30 -7.29
C GLU A 233 9.21 -21.45 -5.80
N ILE A 234 10.19 -21.27 -4.91
CA ILE A 234 9.98 -21.27 -3.46
C ILE A 234 9.08 -20.09 -3.05
N VAL A 235 9.36 -18.88 -3.55
CA VAL A 235 8.52 -17.71 -3.29
C VAL A 235 7.13 -17.85 -3.93
N ARG A 236 6.99 -18.48 -5.10
CA ARG A 236 5.68 -18.77 -5.69
C ARG A 236 4.84 -19.71 -4.83
N ASP A 237 5.43 -20.77 -4.28
CA ASP A 237 4.76 -21.72 -3.38
C ASP A 237 4.33 -21.07 -2.05
N GLU A 238 5.20 -20.26 -1.45
CA GLU A 238 4.93 -19.52 -0.22
C GLU A 238 3.89 -18.40 -0.44
N VAL A 239 3.97 -17.63 -1.52
CA VAL A 239 2.96 -16.61 -1.87
C VAL A 239 1.62 -17.27 -2.19
N HIS A 240 1.60 -18.37 -2.95
CA HIS A 240 0.38 -19.15 -3.20
C HIS A 240 -0.28 -19.59 -1.88
N TYR A 241 0.50 -20.17 -0.95
CA TYR A 241 -0.01 -20.53 0.36
C TYR A 241 -0.50 -19.31 1.17
N SER A 242 0.23 -18.20 1.13
CA SER A 242 -0.15 -16.94 1.79
C SER A 242 -1.48 -16.39 1.28
N LEU A 243 -1.75 -16.46 -0.03
CA LEU A 243 -3.03 -16.03 -0.60
C LEU A 243 -4.17 -17.01 -0.27
N VAL A 244 -3.91 -18.32 -0.14
CA VAL A 244 -4.89 -19.28 0.39
C VAL A 244 -5.23 -18.97 1.85
N GLN A 245 -4.24 -18.63 2.69
CA GLN A 245 -4.48 -18.20 4.07
C GLN A 245 -5.23 -16.85 4.13
N LEU A 246 -4.94 -15.92 3.20
CA LEU A 246 -5.68 -14.65 3.08
C LEU A 246 -7.14 -14.88 2.68
N HIS A 247 -7.43 -15.81 1.77
CA HIS A 247 -8.81 -16.19 1.43
C HIS A 247 -9.56 -16.71 2.66
N ALA A 248 -8.98 -17.66 3.40
CA ALA A 248 -9.58 -18.19 4.62
C ALA A 248 -9.83 -17.11 5.69
N PHE A 249 -8.90 -16.14 5.84
CA PHE A 249 -9.13 -14.96 6.66
C PHE A 249 -10.32 -14.12 6.16
N LEU A 250 -10.35 -13.77 4.87
CA LEU A 250 -11.42 -12.92 4.30
C LEU A 250 -12.81 -13.54 4.46
N GLU A 251 -12.97 -14.85 4.22
CA GLU A 251 -14.26 -15.52 4.43
C GLU A 251 -14.65 -15.53 5.92
N SER A 252 -13.69 -15.67 6.85
CA SER A 252 -13.94 -15.56 8.31
C SER A 252 -14.31 -14.15 8.79
N ARG A 253 -14.35 -13.15 7.90
CA ARG A 253 -14.73 -11.75 8.17
C ARG A 253 -16.02 -11.33 7.47
N ARG A 254 -16.76 -12.27 6.86
CA ARG A 254 -18.08 -12.05 6.24
C ARG A 254 -19.29 -12.37 7.13
N THR A 255 -19.04 -12.96 8.30
CA THR A 255 -20.02 -13.29 9.34
C THR A 255 -20.20 -12.16 10.35
#